data_AF-A0ABD7SER6-F1
#
_entry.id   AF-A0ABD7SER6-F1
#
_cell.length_a   1.000
_cell.length_b   1.000
_cell.length_c   1.000
_cell.angle_alpha   90.00
_cell.angle_beta   90.00
_cell.angle_gamma   90.00
#
_symmetry.space_group_name_H-M   'P 1'
#
loop_
_entity.id
_entity.type
_entity.pdbx_description
1 polymer ?
#
loop_
_entity_poly.entity_id
_entity_poly.type
_entity_poly.pdbx_seq_one_letter_code
_entity_poly.pdbx_strand_id
1 'polypeptide(L)'
;MWVSPEFHLAVIEAYDALITANDESRPMVATAALHRVRMQTVTRLYRAVHPAELAALHAQATQLSLALDLPRPELPAAAVALQNGQGTLTRFWLAVDAGLAAGQLHNHARRDDVLALNLPQVRQFAARSGIALPESTALTGALRACPRLLHVNRVYNSPAIGRAVKCWVFAK
;
A
#
# COMPACT_ATOMS: atom_id res chain seq x y z
N MET A 1 0.95 12.69 -7.36
CA MET A 1 1.17 13.95 -6.61
C MET A 1 2.67 14.10 -6.41
N TRP A 2 3.27 15.15 -7.00
CA TRP A 2 4.69 15.44 -6.94
C TRP A 2 5.05 16.08 -5.60
N VAL A 3 6.22 15.77 -5.05
CA VAL A 3 6.79 16.52 -3.92
C VAL A 3 7.09 17.94 -4.41
N SER A 4 6.65 18.96 -3.67
CA SER A 4 6.85 20.37 -4.06
C SER A 4 8.33 20.69 -4.25
N PRO A 5 8.72 21.37 -5.34
CA PRO A 5 10.09 21.85 -5.56
C PRO A 5 10.64 22.67 -4.39
N GLU A 6 9.81 23.48 -3.74
CA GLU A 6 10.20 24.31 -2.58
C GLU A 6 10.66 23.46 -1.39
N PHE A 7 9.99 22.32 -1.18
CA PHE A 7 10.36 21.40 -0.11
C PHE A 7 11.68 20.69 -0.41
N HIS A 8 11.95 20.35 -1.67
CA HIS A 8 13.23 19.78 -2.07
C HIS A 8 14.39 20.76 -1.86
N LEU A 9 14.19 22.04 -2.20
CA LEU A 9 15.20 23.08 -1.98
C LEU A 9 15.48 23.28 -0.48
N ALA A 10 14.45 23.31 0.36
CA ALA A 10 14.63 23.43 1.81
C ALA A 10 15.43 22.26 2.43
N VAL A 11 15.29 21.05 1.88
CA VAL A 11 16.07 19.88 2.32
C VAL A 11 17.53 20.00 1.88
N ILE A 12 17.78 20.43 0.65
CA ILE A 12 19.13 20.62 0.11
C ILE A 12 19.87 21.69 0.91
N GLU A 13 19.25 22.85 1.12
CA GLU A 13 19.83 23.97 1.87
C GLU A 13 20.17 23.59 3.32
N ALA A 14 19.32 22.79 3.97
CA ALA A 14 19.55 22.33 5.33
C ALA A 14 20.74 21.35 5.42
N TYR A 15 20.96 20.54 4.39
CA TYR A 15 22.09 19.60 4.32
C TYR A 15 23.40 20.33 3.99
N ASP A 16 23.37 21.27 3.04
CA ASP A 16 24.52 22.10 2.68
C ASP A 16 25.02 22.93 3.87
N ALA A 17 24.10 23.48 4.66
CA ALA A 17 24.42 24.22 5.88
C ALA A 17 25.14 23.34 6.94
N LEU A 18 24.90 22.03 6.94
CA LEU A 18 25.52 21.10 7.87
C LEU A 18 26.91 20.64 7.40
N ILE A 19 27.12 20.51 6.09
CA ILE A 19 28.42 20.13 5.49
C ILE A 19 29.41 21.31 5.46
N THR A 20 28.92 22.56 5.33
CA THR A 20 29.78 23.75 5.20
C THR A 20 30.04 24.49 6.52
N ALA A 21 29.58 23.97 7.66
CA ALA A 21 29.73 24.63 8.96
C ALA A 21 31.18 24.59 9.48
N ASN A 22 31.90 25.71 9.30
CA ASN A 22 33.26 25.94 9.81
C ASN A 22 33.32 27.03 10.91
N ASP A 23 32.17 27.36 11.52
CA ASP A 23 32.00 28.48 12.45
C ASP A 23 31.14 28.05 13.65
N GLU A 24 31.62 28.23 14.89
CA GLU A 24 31.11 27.59 16.12
C GLU A 24 29.66 27.99 16.48
N SER A 25 29.15 29.10 15.91
CA SER A 25 27.77 29.57 16.13
C SER A 25 26.76 29.10 15.08
N ARG A 26 27.23 28.65 13.90
CA ARG A 26 26.40 28.08 12.82
C ARG A 26 25.80 26.69 13.07
N PRO A 27 26.44 25.73 13.78
CA PRO A 27 25.88 24.39 13.94
C PRO A 27 24.53 24.43 14.65
N MET A 28 24.34 25.30 15.64
CA MET A 28 23.07 25.39 16.38
C MET A 28 21.89 25.84 15.50
N VAL A 29 22.11 26.77 14.57
CA VAL A 29 21.08 27.25 13.63
C VAL A 29 20.77 26.18 12.57
N ALA A 30 21.80 25.50 12.04
CA ALA A 30 21.64 24.40 11.09
C ALA A 30 20.89 23.21 11.73
N THR A 31 21.22 22.86 12.98
CA THR A 31 20.52 21.83 13.76
C THR A 31 19.06 22.21 14.01
N ALA A 32 18.76 23.47 14.35
CA ALA A 32 17.39 23.94 14.54
C ALA A 32 16.56 23.91 13.25
N ALA A 33 17.16 24.26 12.11
CA ALA A 33 16.51 24.18 10.80
C ALA A 33 16.18 22.72 10.43
N LEU A 34 17.14 21.80 10.58
CA LEU A 34 16.91 20.36 10.35
C LEU A 34 15.86 19.78 11.29
N HIS A 35 15.85 20.17 12.56
CA HIS A 35 14.82 19.75 13.50
C HIS A 35 13.42 20.22 13.05
N ARG A 36 13.30 21.45 12.55
CA ARG A 36 12.04 21.97 11.99
C ARG A 36 11.58 21.18 10.77
N VAL A 37 12.49 20.92 9.82
CA VAL A 37 12.18 20.13 8.62
C VAL A 37 11.76 18.71 9.01
N ARG A 38 12.46 18.08 9.96
CA ARG A 38 12.08 16.76 10.49
C ARG A 38 10.65 16.77 11.03
N MET A 39 10.30 17.74 11.89
CA MET A 39 8.97 17.83 12.48
C MET A 39 7.87 18.00 11.42
N GLN A 40 8.12 18.80 10.38
CA GLN A 40 7.18 18.97 9.27
C GLN A 40 7.01 17.68 8.46
N THR A 41 8.11 16.99 8.15
CA THR A 41 8.08 15.71 7.42
C THR A 41 7.34 14.64 8.21
N VAL A 42 7.57 14.53 9.52
CA VAL A 42 6.82 13.62 10.40
C VAL A 42 5.34 13.99 10.41
N THR A 43 4.99 15.27 10.55
CA THR A 43 3.57 15.70 10.52
C THR A 43 2.89 15.32 9.20
N ARG A 44 3.58 15.45 8.07
CA ARG A 44 3.07 15.06 6.76
C ARG A 44 2.95 13.55 6.61
N LEU A 45 3.92 12.78 7.11
CA LEU A 45 3.89 11.32 7.13
C LEU A 45 2.61 10.80 7.80
N TYR A 46 2.24 11.36 8.96
CA TYR A 46 1.04 10.95 9.70
C TYR A 46 -0.28 11.37 9.04
N ARG A 47 -0.23 12.24 8.02
CA ARG A 47 -1.39 12.68 7.23
C ARG A 47 -1.45 12.06 5.84
N ALA A 48 -0.38 11.38 5.41
CA ALA A 48 -0.29 10.83 4.07
C ALA A 48 -1.27 9.66 3.90
N VAL A 49 -2.05 9.72 2.82
CA VAL A 49 -3.03 8.67 2.47
C VAL A 49 -2.49 7.78 1.35
N HIS A 50 -1.62 8.32 0.49
CA HIS A 50 -1.08 7.57 -0.64
C HIS A 50 0.17 6.77 -0.24
N PRO A 51 0.25 5.47 -0.58
CA PRO A 51 1.34 4.60 -0.15
C PRO A 51 2.72 5.03 -0.66
N ALA A 52 2.79 5.52 -1.90
CA ALA A 52 4.03 6.02 -2.48
C ALA A 52 4.53 7.28 -1.77
N GLU A 53 3.62 8.21 -1.44
CA GLU A 53 3.92 9.40 -0.65
C GLU A 53 4.35 9.03 0.77
N LEU A 54 3.65 8.07 1.37
CA LEU A 54 3.94 7.57 2.71
C LEU A 54 5.33 6.93 2.80
N ALA A 55 5.71 6.11 1.81
CA ALA A 55 7.04 5.51 1.73
C ALA A 55 8.13 6.59 1.56
N ALA A 56 7.92 7.57 0.68
CA ALA A 56 8.86 8.66 0.46
C ALA A 56 9.05 9.53 1.72
N LEU A 57 7.95 9.92 2.37
CA LEU A 57 7.99 10.71 3.60
C LEU A 57 8.61 9.94 4.77
N HIS A 58 8.39 8.62 4.87
CA HIS A 58 9.01 7.79 5.91
C HIS A 58 10.53 7.68 5.72
N ALA A 59 10.98 7.48 4.48
CA ALA A 59 12.39 7.46 4.14
C ALA A 59 13.07 8.81 4.46
N GLN A 60 12.45 9.92 4.05
CA GLN A 60 12.96 11.27 4.35
C GLN A 60 12.99 11.56 5.85
N ALA A 61 11.94 11.24 6.58
CA ALA A 61 11.89 11.45 8.02
C ALA A 61 12.92 10.56 8.76
N THR A 62 13.16 9.35 8.26
CA THR A 62 14.21 8.45 8.75
C THR A 62 15.60 9.05 8.54
N GLN A 63 15.90 9.54 7.34
CA GLN A 63 17.19 10.15 7.02
C GLN A 63 17.46 11.39 7.90
N LEU A 64 16.45 12.25 8.07
CA LEU A 64 16.54 13.42 8.93
C LEU A 64 16.70 13.06 10.42
N SER A 65 16.03 12.00 10.88
CA SER A 65 16.22 11.48 12.25
C SER A 65 17.66 11.00 12.47
N LEU A 66 18.22 10.22 11.54
CA LEU A 66 19.60 9.73 11.65
C LEU A 66 20.62 10.87 11.65
N ALA A 67 20.42 11.90 10.81
CA ALA A 67 21.30 13.08 10.76
C ALA A 67 21.29 13.91 12.07
N LEU A 68 20.21 13.79 12.86
CA LEU A 68 20.04 14.49 14.14
C LEU A 68 20.30 13.60 15.36
N ASP A 69 20.76 12.36 15.16
CA ASP A 69 20.88 11.32 16.20
C ASP A 69 19.57 11.11 17.01
N LEU A 70 18.44 11.20 16.31
CA LEU A 70 17.10 11.01 16.87
C LEU A 70 16.53 9.65 16.48
N PRO A 71 15.59 9.10 17.28
CA PRO A 71 14.90 7.88 16.93
C PRO A 71 14.15 8.02 15.60
N ARG A 72 14.14 6.91 14.84
CA ARG A 72 13.39 6.81 13.60
C ARG A 72 11.89 6.90 13.90
N PRO A 73 11.13 7.69 13.13
CA PRO A 73 9.69 7.77 13.31
C PRO A 73 9.04 6.44 12.93
N GLU A 74 8.12 6.00 13.77
CA GLU A 74 7.32 4.81 13.48
C GLU A 74 6.29 5.10 12.39
N LEU A 75 5.96 4.07 11.62
CA LEU A 75 4.83 4.16 10.71
C LEU A 75 3.52 4.09 11.51
N PRO A 76 2.56 4.99 11.27
CA PRO A 76 1.25 4.88 11.89
C PRO A 76 0.62 3.51 11.62
N ALA A 77 -0.06 2.92 12.61
CA ALA A 77 -0.70 1.61 12.44
C ALA A 77 -1.65 1.56 11.23
N ALA A 78 -2.35 2.66 10.95
CA ALA A 78 -3.22 2.80 9.78
C ALA A 78 -2.44 2.72 8.45
N ALA A 79 -1.23 3.29 8.41
CA ALA A 79 -0.35 3.23 7.26
C ALA A 79 0.16 1.81 7.00
N VAL A 80 0.56 1.12 8.07
CA VAL A 80 0.97 -0.29 8.01
C VAL A 80 -0.19 -1.16 7.53
N ALA A 81 -1.40 -0.95 8.04
CA ALA A 81 -2.60 -1.66 7.61
C ALA A 81 -2.91 -1.42 6.13
N LEU A 82 -2.77 -0.19 5.64
CA LEU A 82 -2.98 0.16 4.24
C LEU A 82 -1.97 -0.56 3.33
N GLN A 83 -0.68 -0.51 3.67
CA GLN A 83 0.38 -1.20 2.92
C GLN A 83 0.15 -2.72 2.88
N ASN A 84 -0.19 -3.32 4.02
CA ASN A 84 -0.51 -4.74 4.11
C ASN A 84 -1.74 -5.11 3.27
N GLY A 85 -2.77 -4.26 3.28
CA GLY A 85 -3.97 -4.40 2.46
C GLY A 85 -3.65 -4.37 0.96
N GLN A 86 -2.78 -3.46 0.53
CA GLN A 86 -2.36 -3.39 -0.88
C GLN A 86 -1.55 -4.60 -1.31
N GLY A 87 -0.54 -5.00 -0.54
CA GLY A 87 0.22 -6.23 -0.84
C GLY A 87 -0.68 -7.47 -0.91
N THR A 88 -1.71 -7.52 -0.04
CA THR A 88 -2.73 -8.57 -0.08
C THR A 88 -3.53 -8.55 -1.38
N LEU A 89 -4.01 -7.37 -1.80
CA LEU A 89 -4.75 -7.21 -3.06
C LEU A 89 -3.89 -7.55 -4.26
N THR A 90 -2.62 -7.15 -4.29
CA THR A 90 -1.69 -7.50 -5.39
C THR A 90 -1.54 -9.00 -5.53
N ARG A 91 -1.29 -9.73 -4.43
CA ARG A 91 -1.18 -11.20 -4.47
C ARG A 91 -2.49 -11.87 -4.88
N PHE A 92 -3.62 -11.34 -4.42
CA PHE A 92 -4.94 -11.82 -4.82
C PHE A 92 -5.15 -11.69 -6.33
N TRP A 93 -4.92 -10.50 -6.89
CA TRP A 93 -5.08 -10.26 -8.33
C TRP A 93 -4.11 -11.07 -9.17
N LEU A 94 -2.86 -11.23 -8.72
CA LEU A 94 -1.90 -12.13 -9.34
C LEU A 94 -2.43 -13.57 -9.43
N ALA A 95 -3.02 -14.10 -8.35
CA ALA A 95 -3.60 -15.44 -8.36
C ALA A 95 -4.83 -15.54 -9.27
N VAL A 96 -5.66 -14.49 -9.31
CA VAL A 96 -6.82 -14.44 -10.19
C VAL A 96 -6.39 -14.43 -11.64
N ASP A 97 -5.48 -13.55 -12.04
CA ASP A 97 -5.03 -13.40 -13.41
C ASP A 97 -4.33 -14.68 -13.90
N ALA A 98 -3.45 -15.24 -13.08
CA ALA A 98 -2.79 -16.52 -13.39
C ALA A 98 -3.80 -17.67 -13.53
N GLY A 99 -4.80 -17.74 -12.64
CA GLY A 99 -5.80 -18.81 -12.68
C GLY A 99 -6.78 -18.69 -13.83
N LEU A 100 -7.16 -17.47 -14.21
CA LEU A 100 -7.99 -17.21 -15.40
C LEU A 100 -7.23 -17.54 -16.67
N ALA A 101 -5.97 -17.11 -16.78
CA ALA A 101 -5.12 -17.41 -17.95
C ALA A 101 -4.87 -18.92 -18.11
N ALA A 102 -4.73 -19.65 -17.00
CA ALA A 102 -4.56 -21.09 -17.00
C ALA A 102 -5.88 -21.87 -17.19
N GLY A 103 -7.03 -21.20 -17.27
CA GLY A 103 -8.35 -21.85 -17.33
C GLY A 103 -8.74 -22.63 -16.05
N GLN A 104 -8.02 -22.42 -14.94
CA GLN A 104 -8.26 -23.10 -13.67
C GLN A 104 -9.18 -22.31 -12.72
N LEU A 105 -9.36 -21.02 -12.99
CA LEU A 105 -10.39 -20.18 -12.39
C LEU A 105 -11.38 -19.75 -13.48
N HIS A 106 -12.63 -19.54 -13.08
CA HIS A 106 -13.70 -19.17 -13.99
C HIS A 106 -14.40 -17.93 -13.47
N ASN A 107 -14.70 -17.01 -14.38
CA ASN A 107 -15.67 -15.96 -14.09
C ASN A 107 -17.07 -16.58 -14.02
N HIS A 108 -17.70 -16.52 -12.86
CA HIS A 108 -19.07 -17.02 -12.69
C HIS A 108 -20.13 -16.03 -13.17
N ALA A 109 -19.74 -14.80 -13.49
CA ALA A 109 -20.65 -13.83 -14.06
C ALA A 109 -20.92 -14.15 -15.53
N ARG A 110 -22.17 -13.97 -15.95
CA ARG A 110 -22.57 -14.01 -17.37
C ARG A 110 -22.35 -12.69 -18.10
N ARG A 111 -22.20 -11.60 -17.35
CA ARG A 111 -21.98 -10.27 -17.90
C ARG A 111 -20.49 -9.99 -18.00
N ASP A 112 -20.10 -9.30 -19.07
CA ASP A 112 -18.69 -9.03 -19.36
C ASP A 112 -18.10 -7.84 -18.60
N ASP A 113 -18.94 -7.00 -17.97
CA ASP A 113 -18.52 -5.82 -17.20
C ASP A 113 -18.09 -6.14 -15.75
N VAL A 114 -18.33 -7.38 -15.30
CA VAL A 114 -18.05 -7.79 -13.92
C VAL A 114 -17.29 -9.12 -13.86
N LEU A 115 -16.58 -9.29 -12.76
CA LEU A 115 -15.85 -10.50 -12.41
C LEU A 115 -16.44 -11.08 -11.13
N ALA A 116 -17.13 -12.23 -11.22
CA ALA A 116 -17.65 -12.95 -10.07
C ALA A 116 -16.78 -14.17 -9.77
N LEU A 117 -16.06 -14.12 -8.65
CA LEU A 117 -15.09 -15.13 -8.26
C LEU A 117 -15.52 -15.85 -6.99
N ASN A 118 -15.36 -17.16 -6.95
CA ASN A 118 -15.50 -17.92 -5.71
C ASN A 118 -14.18 -17.89 -4.93
N LEU A 119 -14.17 -17.25 -3.75
CA LEU A 119 -12.95 -17.12 -2.94
C LEU A 119 -12.29 -18.45 -2.55
N PRO A 120 -13.04 -19.49 -2.13
CA PRO A 120 -12.44 -20.81 -1.90
C PRO A 120 -11.68 -21.35 -3.12
N GLN A 121 -12.22 -21.19 -4.33
CA GLN A 121 -11.52 -21.61 -5.56
C GLN A 121 -10.26 -20.79 -5.80
N VAL A 122 -10.31 -19.47 -5.62
CA VAL A 122 -9.11 -18.61 -5.75
C VAL A 122 -8.03 -19.04 -4.76
N ARG A 123 -8.40 -19.33 -3.50
CA ARG A 123 -7.46 -19.83 -2.49
C ARG A 123 -6.88 -21.19 -2.86
N GLN A 124 -7.71 -22.10 -3.34
CA GLN A 124 -7.26 -23.42 -3.74
C GLN A 124 -6.29 -23.35 -4.93
N PHE A 125 -6.58 -22.49 -5.91
CA PHE A 125 -5.66 -22.22 -7.01
C PHE A 125 -4.35 -21.64 -6.51
N ALA A 126 -4.40 -20.55 -5.72
CA ALA A 126 -3.21 -19.90 -5.19
C ALA A 126 -2.30 -20.87 -4.42
N ALA A 127 -2.87 -21.73 -3.58
CA ALA A 127 -2.13 -22.76 -2.85
C ALA A 127 -1.43 -23.76 -3.78
N ARG A 128 -2.12 -24.23 -4.84
CA ARG A 128 -1.52 -25.14 -5.83
C ARG A 128 -0.43 -24.48 -6.67
N SER A 129 -0.55 -23.18 -6.93
CA SER A 129 0.39 -22.41 -7.75
C SER A 129 1.53 -21.77 -6.95
N GLY A 130 1.63 -22.04 -5.65
CA GLY A 130 2.68 -21.47 -4.79
C GLY A 130 2.52 -19.98 -4.48
N ILE A 131 1.35 -19.39 -4.75
CA ILE A 131 1.06 -17.99 -4.44
C ILE A 131 0.55 -17.91 -2.99
N ALA A 132 1.37 -17.35 -2.10
CA ALA A 132 1.01 -17.20 -0.70
C ALA A 132 -0.04 -16.10 -0.50
N LEU A 133 -1.32 -16.49 -0.39
CA LEU A 133 -2.38 -15.60 0.07
C LEU A 133 -2.39 -15.52 1.60
N PRO A 134 -2.66 -14.34 2.19
CA PRO A 134 -2.73 -14.19 3.63
C PRO A 134 -3.94 -14.92 4.23
N GLU A 135 -4.00 -14.94 5.56
CA GLU A 135 -5.09 -15.50 6.34
C GLU A 135 -6.48 -14.99 5.94
N SER A 136 -7.52 -15.77 6.23
CA SER A 136 -8.89 -15.49 5.77
C SER A 136 -9.42 -14.13 6.19
N THR A 137 -9.16 -13.71 7.43
CA THR A 137 -9.58 -12.41 7.96
C THR A 137 -8.86 -11.26 7.26
N ALA A 138 -7.55 -11.35 7.08
CA ALA A 138 -6.75 -10.33 6.41
C ALA A 138 -7.14 -10.18 4.93
N LEU A 139 -7.31 -11.31 4.21
CA LEU A 139 -7.75 -11.28 2.82
C LEU A 139 -9.14 -10.67 2.67
N THR A 140 -10.11 -11.11 3.48
CA THR A 140 -11.49 -10.60 3.38
C THR A 140 -11.58 -9.13 3.77
N GLY A 141 -10.80 -8.68 4.76
CA GLY A 141 -10.66 -7.26 5.10
C GLY A 141 -10.12 -6.43 3.94
N ALA A 142 -9.02 -6.86 3.34
CA ALA A 142 -8.43 -6.17 2.18
C ALA A 142 -9.38 -6.12 0.97
N LEU A 143 -10.08 -7.23 0.69
CA LEU A 143 -11.05 -7.29 -0.41
C LEU A 143 -12.26 -6.38 -0.16
N ARG A 144 -12.73 -6.25 1.08
CA ARG A 144 -13.81 -5.31 1.44
C ARG A 144 -13.42 -3.85 1.22
N ALA A 145 -12.15 -3.52 1.42
CA ALA A 145 -11.61 -2.20 1.15
C ALA A 145 -11.26 -1.98 -0.34
N CYS A 146 -11.42 -2.99 -1.20
CA CYS A 146 -11.10 -2.88 -2.62
C CYS A 146 -12.14 -2.00 -3.33
N PRO A 147 -11.74 -0.91 -4.01
CA PRO A 147 -12.68 -0.03 -4.72
C PRO A 147 -13.48 -0.72 -5.83
N ARG A 148 -12.94 -1.81 -6.40
CA ARG A 148 -13.62 -2.61 -7.44
C ARG A 148 -14.71 -3.50 -6.87
N LEU A 149 -14.79 -3.72 -5.55
CA LEU A 149 -15.77 -4.63 -4.96
C LEU A 149 -17.19 -4.07 -5.08
N LEU A 150 -18.08 -4.83 -5.69
CA LEU A 150 -19.50 -4.50 -5.84
C LEU A 150 -20.37 -5.29 -4.85
N HIS A 151 -20.11 -6.58 -4.68
CA HIS A 151 -20.89 -7.44 -3.79
C HIS A 151 -20.06 -8.52 -3.12
N VAL A 152 -20.46 -8.89 -1.91
CA VAL A 152 -19.90 -9.98 -1.12
C VAL A 152 -20.87 -11.16 -1.09
N ASN A 153 -20.38 -12.37 -1.34
CA ASN A 153 -21.15 -13.62 -1.27
C ASN A 153 -22.47 -13.63 -2.08
N ARG A 154 -22.52 -12.89 -3.18
CA ARG A 154 -23.68 -12.89 -4.09
C ARG A 154 -23.77 -14.24 -4.79
N VAL A 155 -24.98 -14.82 -4.83
CA VAL A 155 -25.21 -16.10 -5.49
C VAL A 155 -25.26 -15.91 -7.00
N TYR A 156 -24.46 -16.68 -7.73
CA TYR A 156 -24.47 -16.76 -9.19
C TYR A 156 -24.75 -18.19 -9.65
N ASN A 157 -25.60 -18.35 -10.66
CA ASN A 157 -25.71 -19.60 -11.40
C ASN A 157 -24.51 -19.71 -12.34
N SER A 158 -23.47 -20.40 -11.88
CA SER A 158 -22.20 -20.50 -12.58
C SER A 158 -22.38 -21.23 -13.91
N PRO A 159 -22.09 -20.61 -15.06
CA PRO A 159 -22.09 -21.30 -16.35
C PRO A 159 -20.99 -22.37 -16.42
N ALA A 160 -19.86 -22.17 -15.73
CA ALA A 160 -18.72 -23.08 -15.76
C ALA A 160 -18.92 -24.38 -14.94
N ILE A 161 -19.81 -24.38 -13.94
CA ILE A 161 -19.99 -25.52 -13.01
C ILE A 161 -21.45 -26.03 -13.04
N GLY A 162 -22.37 -25.32 -13.70
CA GLY A 162 -23.77 -25.73 -13.80
C GLY A 162 -24.54 -25.67 -12.47
N ARG A 163 -24.02 -24.99 -11.44
CA ARG A 163 -24.67 -24.85 -10.12
C ARG A 163 -24.57 -23.43 -9.56
N ALA A 164 -25.42 -23.15 -8.57
CA ALA A 164 -25.35 -21.91 -7.80
C ALA A 164 -24.09 -21.88 -6.92
N VAL A 165 -23.34 -20.78 -6.97
CA VAL A 165 -22.11 -20.57 -6.20
C VAL A 165 -22.13 -19.18 -5.57
N LYS A 166 -21.67 -19.07 -4.32
CA LYS A 166 -21.46 -17.76 -3.68
C LYS A 166 -20.16 -17.14 -4.20
N CYS A 167 -20.27 -15.93 -4.73
CA CYS A 167 -19.17 -15.22 -5.35
C CYS A 167 -18.98 -13.83 -4.74
N TRP A 168 -17.73 -13.38 -4.77
CA TRP A 168 -17.38 -11.98 -4.60
C TRP A 168 -17.35 -11.35 -5.98
N VAL A 169 -18.03 -10.22 -6.13
CA VAL A 169 -18.26 -9.58 -7.42
C VAL A 169 -17.46 -8.30 -7.48
N PHE A 170 -16.65 -8.15 -8.52
CA PHE A 170 -15.81 -7.00 -8.76
C PHE A 170 -16.15 -6.36 -10.10
N ALA A 171 -16.04 -5.04 -10.20
CA ALA A 171 -15.97 -4.34 -11.47
C ALA A 171 -14.67 -4.72 -12.19
N LYS A 172 -14.74 -4.97 -13.50
CA LYS A 172 -13.54 -5.18 -14.31
C LYS A 172 -12.77 -3.89 -14.48
#